data_AF-A0A9W9VLD6-F1
#
_entry.id   AF-A0A9W9VLD6-F1
#
_cell.length_a   1.000
_cell.length_b   1.000
_cell.length_c   1.000
_cell.angle_alpha   90.00
_cell.angle_beta   90.00
_cell.angle_gamma   90.00
#
_symmetry.space_group_name_H-M   'P 1'
#
loop_
_entity.id
_entity.type
_entity.pdbx_description
1 polymer ?
#
loop_
_entity_poly.entity_id
_entity_poly.type
_entity_poly.pdbx_seq_one_letter_code
_entity_poly.pdbx_strand_id
1 'polypeptide(L)'
;MVENSQFLDLENVDAVLLTGSKHDAWADDQWIRDLTSNIRETVLTNKKPVVGICFGHQILARALGAQVGRNEAGWEVSVEKLALTEAGKKLFGKDTLSIQQMHRDIVFDAPGGYTNLATSPKCEVQGLYLPKRVLSVQGHPEYNEGIMSCLLEARHDNGIFDDKLYKDGLSRVGDSHDGWLIAKVVARFILDAKTE
;
A
#
# COMPACT_ATOMS: atom_id res chain seq x y z
N MET A 1 -1.29 -10.12 20.49
CA MET A 1 0.01 -9.41 20.58
C MET A 1 0.89 -9.94 19.47
N VAL A 2 1.78 -9.13 18.90
CA VAL A 2 2.83 -9.65 17.98
C VAL A 2 3.92 -10.24 18.88
N GLU A 3 4.03 -11.56 18.92
CA GLU A 3 4.84 -12.29 19.92
C GLU A 3 6.31 -12.43 19.53
N ASN A 4 6.69 -12.10 18.30
CA ASN A 4 8.06 -12.24 17.81
C ASN A 4 8.44 -11.06 16.90
N SER A 5 9.30 -10.17 17.39
CA SER A 5 9.75 -8.97 16.68
C SER A 5 11.15 -9.12 16.06
N GLN A 6 11.64 -10.35 15.90
CA GLN A 6 12.95 -10.57 15.27
C GLN A 6 12.92 -10.07 13.83
N PHE A 7 13.84 -9.15 13.52
CA PHE A 7 13.97 -8.61 12.17
C PHE A 7 14.59 -9.65 11.24
N LEU A 8 14.14 -9.63 9.98
CA LEU A 8 14.56 -10.59 8.95
C LEU A 8 16.06 -10.52 8.70
N ASP A 9 16.71 -11.68 8.66
CA ASP A 9 18.01 -11.82 8.03
C ASP A 9 17.85 -11.53 6.53
N LEU A 10 18.46 -10.42 6.09
CA LEU A 10 18.35 -9.95 4.71
C LEU A 10 19.37 -10.61 3.77
N GLU A 11 20.34 -11.37 4.28
CA GLU A 11 21.39 -12.00 3.47
C GLU A 11 20.79 -12.98 2.46
N ASN A 12 19.79 -13.75 2.90
CA ASN A 12 19.21 -14.87 2.15
C ASN A 12 17.89 -14.55 1.43
N VAL A 13 17.52 -13.27 1.32
CA VAL A 13 16.32 -12.83 0.61
C VAL A 13 16.65 -11.91 -0.55
N ASP A 14 15.83 -11.99 -1.58
CA ASP A 14 15.95 -11.18 -2.79
C ASP A 14 15.23 -9.83 -2.67
N ALA A 15 14.14 -9.80 -1.92
CA ALA A 15 13.25 -8.66 -1.77
C ALA A 15 12.48 -8.75 -0.46
N VAL A 16 11.99 -7.61 0.02
CA VAL A 16 11.08 -7.53 1.18
C VAL A 16 9.69 -7.13 0.70
N LEU A 17 8.66 -7.89 1.07
CA LEU A 17 7.25 -7.54 0.83
C LEU A 17 6.56 -7.25 2.16
N LEU A 18 6.08 -6.02 2.34
CA LEU A 18 5.27 -5.58 3.46
C LEU A 18 3.80 -5.62 3.06
N THR A 19 3.02 -6.48 3.72
CA THR A 19 1.59 -6.67 3.42
C THR A 19 0.70 -5.65 4.13
N GLY A 20 -0.60 -5.72 3.85
CA GLY A 20 -1.62 -5.04 4.65
C GLY A 20 -1.67 -5.54 6.09
N SER A 21 -2.32 -4.75 6.96
CA SER A 21 -2.55 -5.05 8.36
C SER A 21 -3.82 -4.37 8.85
N LYS A 22 -4.43 -4.89 9.92
CA LYS A 22 -5.54 -4.23 10.63
C LYS A 22 -5.08 -3.12 11.59
N HIS A 23 -3.77 -3.00 11.81
CA HIS A 23 -3.17 -2.04 12.72
C HIS A 23 -2.89 -0.70 12.03
N ASP A 24 -2.89 0.39 12.81
CA ASP A 24 -2.56 1.72 12.32
C ASP A 24 -1.04 1.86 12.16
N ALA A 25 -0.54 2.15 10.96
CA ALA A 25 0.91 2.24 10.66
C ALA A 25 1.64 3.37 11.41
N TRP A 26 0.88 4.33 11.93
CA TRP A 26 1.38 5.49 12.67
C TRP A 26 1.28 5.32 14.19
N ALA A 27 0.77 4.19 14.68
CA ALA A 27 0.73 3.91 16.12
C ALA A 27 2.14 3.77 16.74
N ASP A 28 2.19 3.92 18.06
CA ASP A 28 3.43 3.90 18.85
C ASP A 28 3.73 2.53 19.49
N ASP A 29 3.01 1.48 19.08
CA ASP A 29 3.32 0.12 19.49
C ASP A 29 4.78 -0.22 19.16
N GLN A 30 5.48 -0.85 20.12
CA GLN A 30 6.92 -1.10 20.00
C GLN A 30 7.29 -1.83 18.70
N TRP A 31 6.52 -2.87 18.33
CA TRP A 31 6.79 -3.64 17.11
C TRP A 31 6.62 -2.82 15.83
N ILE A 32 5.76 -1.79 15.83
CA ILE A 32 5.56 -0.88 14.68
C ILE A 32 6.76 0.05 14.55
N ARG A 33 7.26 0.59 15.69
CA ARG A 33 8.49 1.39 15.71
C ARG A 33 9.68 0.60 15.22
N ASP A 34 9.84 -0.63 15.72
CA ASP A 34 10.93 -1.52 15.33
C ASP A 34 10.85 -1.83 13.83
N LEU A 35 9.67 -2.24 13.33
CA LEU A 35 9.44 -2.47 11.91
C LEU A 35 9.79 -1.23 11.07
N THR A 36 9.34 -0.04 11.49
CA THR A 36 9.61 1.22 10.79
C THR A 36 11.11 1.52 10.73
N SER A 37 11.82 1.35 11.85
CA SER A 37 13.27 1.54 11.93
C SER A 37 14.03 0.57 11.03
N ASN A 38 13.65 -0.70 11.06
CA ASN A 38 14.33 -1.73 10.28
C ASN A 38 14.07 -1.60 8.77
N ILE A 39 12.87 -1.16 8.37
CA ILE A 39 12.58 -0.84 6.97
C ILE A 39 13.34 0.40 6.51
N ARG A 40 13.50 1.41 7.37
CA ARG A 40 14.39 2.55 7.08
C ARG A 40 15.82 2.06 6.82
N GLU A 41 16.36 1.21 7.68
CA GLU A 41 17.69 0.64 7.50
C GLU A 41 17.78 -0.16 6.18
N THR A 42 16.82 -1.04 5.91
CA THR A 42 16.75 -1.83 4.67
C THR A 42 16.84 -0.95 3.43
N VAL A 43 16.06 0.14 3.40
CA VAL A 43 15.99 1.06 2.27
C VAL A 43 17.22 1.97 2.19
N LEU A 44 17.91 2.26 3.28
CA LEU A 44 19.08 3.15 3.25
C LEU A 44 20.42 2.41 3.07
N THR A 45 20.56 1.19 3.61
CA THR A 45 21.86 0.51 3.71
C THR A 45 21.91 -0.80 2.91
N ASN A 46 20.89 -1.67 3.03
CA ASN A 46 20.97 -3.06 2.56
C ASN A 46 20.67 -3.27 1.07
N LYS A 47 20.33 -2.20 0.33
CA LYS A 47 20.05 -2.19 -1.12
C LYS A 47 18.96 -3.16 -1.64
N LYS A 48 18.36 -4.00 -0.79
CA LYS A 48 17.28 -4.90 -1.19
C LYS A 48 16.05 -4.10 -1.64
N PRO A 49 15.38 -4.50 -2.73
CA PRO A 49 14.11 -3.91 -3.13
C PRO A 49 13.02 -4.18 -2.09
N VAL A 50 12.27 -3.13 -1.75
CA VAL A 50 11.15 -3.20 -0.81
C VAL A 50 9.85 -2.91 -1.54
N VAL A 51 8.87 -3.79 -1.35
CA VAL A 51 7.51 -3.66 -1.85
C VAL A 51 6.55 -3.44 -0.67
N GLY A 52 5.70 -2.41 -0.73
CA GLY A 52 4.71 -2.13 0.32
C GLY A 52 3.27 -2.11 -0.19
N ILE A 53 2.37 -2.82 0.50
CA ILE A 53 0.93 -2.86 0.20
C ILE A 53 0.14 -2.31 1.39
N CYS A 54 -0.71 -1.31 1.17
CA CYS A 54 -1.57 -0.71 2.19
C CYS A 54 -0.82 -0.30 3.47
N PHE A 55 -0.94 -1.03 4.58
CA PHE A 55 -0.14 -0.83 5.78
C PHE A 55 1.37 -0.82 5.48
N GLY A 56 1.84 -1.72 4.63
CA GLY A 56 3.24 -1.77 4.20
C GLY A 56 3.68 -0.53 3.42
N HIS A 57 2.80 0.04 2.60
CA HIS A 57 3.03 1.32 1.92
C HIS A 57 3.21 2.45 2.93
N GLN A 58 2.35 2.49 3.95
CA GLN A 58 2.39 3.49 5.01
C GLN A 58 3.62 3.37 5.91
N ILE A 59 3.99 2.15 6.33
CA ILE A 59 5.22 1.90 7.08
C ILE A 59 6.44 2.35 6.29
N LEU A 60 6.48 2.03 5.00
CA LEU A 60 7.57 2.44 4.11
C LEU A 60 7.66 3.96 4.00
N ALA A 61 6.53 4.66 3.82
CA ALA A 61 6.50 6.10 3.79
C ALA A 61 6.96 6.73 5.13
N ARG A 62 6.43 6.22 6.25
CA ARG A 62 6.81 6.65 7.62
C ARG A 62 8.30 6.46 7.88
N ALA A 63 8.85 5.31 7.49
CA ALA A 63 10.27 5.00 7.61
C ALA A 63 11.17 6.01 6.86
N LEU A 64 10.65 6.55 5.76
CA LEU A 64 11.28 7.56 4.92
C LEU A 64 11.00 9.00 5.35
N GLY A 65 10.28 9.21 6.46
CA GLY A 65 10.03 10.51 7.06
C GLY A 65 8.75 11.20 6.60
N ALA A 66 7.88 10.51 5.84
CA ALA A 66 6.57 11.06 5.49
C ALA A 66 5.60 11.01 6.68
N GLN A 67 4.68 11.98 6.72
CA GLN A 67 3.57 11.95 7.67
C GLN A 67 2.53 10.91 7.23
N VAL A 68 2.12 10.08 8.17
CA VAL A 68 1.08 9.06 8.00
C VAL A 68 0.02 9.25 9.08
N GLY A 69 -1.25 9.15 8.71
CA GLY A 69 -2.32 9.29 9.69
C GLY A 69 -3.70 9.07 9.09
N ARG A 70 -4.71 9.24 9.96
CA ARG A 70 -6.12 9.10 9.62
C ARG A 70 -6.57 10.19 8.65
N ASN A 71 -7.21 9.81 7.54
CA ASN A 71 -7.81 10.76 6.61
C ASN A 71 -9.17 11.26 7.12
N GLU A 72 -9.32 12.58 7.11
CA GLU A 72 -10.58 13.25 7.46
C GLU A 72 -11.62 13.12 6.34
N ALA A 73 -11.19 12.94 5.08
CA ALA A 73 -12.07 12.71 3.94
C ALA A 73 -12.76 11.33 3.94
N GLY A 74 -12.44 10.48 4.93
CA GLY A 74 -13.07 9.19 5.16
C GLY A 74 -12.39 8.03 4.44
N TRP A 75 -13.13 6.92 4.33
CA TRP A 75 -12.63 5.67 3.75
C TRP A 75 -12.60 5.71 2.22
N GLU A 76 -11.63 5.01 1.64
CA GLU A 76 -11.69 4.45 0.29
C GLU A 76 -11.85 2.94 0.41
N VAL A 77 -12.90 2.41 -0.24
CA VAL A 77 -13.28 1.00 -0.18
C VAL A 77 -13.62 0.48 -1.58
N SER A 78 -13.47 -0.82 -1.78
CA SER A 78 -13.78 -1.50 -3.05
C SER A 78 -12.99 -0.94 -4.23
N VAL A 79 -13.38 -1.23 -5.47
CA VAL A 79 -12.62 -0.80 -6.64
C VAL A 79 -12.73 0.71 -6.84
N GLU A 80 -11.59 1.40 -6.76
CA GLU A 80 -11.47 2.83 -7.08
C GLU A 80 -10.59 3.03 -8.29
N LYS A 81 -10.91 4.07 -9.08
CA LYS A 81 -10.14 4.46 -10.26
C LYS A 81 -9.19 5.60 -9.91
N LEU A 82 -7.90 5.29 -9.91
CA LEU A 82 -6.83 6.23 -9.59
C LEU A 82 -6.33 6.95 -10.85
N ALA A 83 -5.99 8.23 -10.70
CA ALA A 83 -5.29 9.00 -11.73
C ALA A 83 -3.79 8.76 -11.61
N LEU A 84 -3.16 8.21 -12.66
CA LEU A 84 -1.72 7.95 -12.63
C LEU A 84 -0.93 9.25 -12.87
N THR A 85 0.12 9.44 -12.08
CA THR A 85 1.13 10.47 -12.37
C THR A 85 1.95 10.06 -13.60
N GLU A 86 2.76 10.96 -14.17
CA GLU A 86 3.62 10.60 -15.31
C GLU A 86 4.53 9.40 -15.03
N ALA A 87 5.02 9.27 -13.80
CA ALA A 87 5.80 8.10 -13.38
C ALA A 87 4.94 6.83 -13.32
N GLY A 88 3.72 6.93 -12.78
CA GLY A 88 2.74 5.85 -12.78
C GLY A 88 2.37 5.40 -14.19
N LYS A 89 2.12 6.34 -15.10
CA LYS A 89 1.81 6.05 -16.51
C LYS A 89 2.93 5.27 -17.19
N LYS A 90 4.17 5.70 -16.97
CA LYS A 90 5.35 5.00 -17.50
C LYS A 90 5.49 3.59 -16.92
N LEU A 91 5.21 3.42 -15.63
CA LEU A 91 5.37 2.15 -14.92
C LEU A 91 4.30 1.13 -15.29
N PHE A 92 3.03 1.56 -15.35
CA PHE A 92 1.87 0.69 -15.59
C PHE A 92 1.41 0.65 -17.04
N GLY A 93 1.84 1.60 -17.88
CA GLY A 93 1.45 1.69 -19.30
C GLY A 93 -0.02 2.10 -19.51
N LYS A 94 -0.59 2.85 -18.56
CA LYS A 94 -1.99 3.29 -18.56
C LYS A 94 -2.11 4.73 -18.05
N ASP A 95 -3.20 5.43 -18.35
CA ASP A 95 -3.50 6.74 -17.77
C ASP A 95 -4.16 6.68 -16.40
N THR A 96 -4.86 5.57 -16.12
CA THR A 96 -5.59 5.34 -14.87
C THR A 96 -5.41 3.90 -14.43
N LEU A 97 -5.53 3.67 -13.13
CA LEU A 97 -5.35 2.36 -12.51
C LEU A 97 -6.56 2.06 -11.62
N SER A 98 -7.26 0.96 -11.89
CA SER A 98 -8.38 0.53 -11.03
C SER A 98 -7.88 -0.50 -10.03
N ILE A 99 -8.14 -0.31 -8.75
CA ILE A 99 -7.60 -1.18 -7.69
C ILE A 99 -8.58 -1.25 -6.51
N GLN A 100 -8.64 -2.41 -5.84
CA GLN A 100 -9.40 -2.57 -4.60
C GLN A 100 -8.77 -1.69 -3.51
N GLN A 101 -9.59 -0.90 -2.82
CA GLN A 101 -9.18 -0.06 -1.70
C GLN A 101 -9.77 -0.60 -0.40
N MET A 102 -9.02 -0.47 0.69
CA MET A 102 -9.52 -0.72 2.05
C MET A 102 -8.66 0.04 3.04
N HIS A 103 -8.77 1.37 3.01
CA HIS A 103 -8.03 2.22 3.93
C HIS A 103 -8.79 3.49 4.28
N ARG A 104 -8.51 3.99 5.47
CA ARG A 104 -8.80 5.37 5.87
C ARG A 104 -7.54 6.13 6.19
N ASP A 105 -6.46 5.43 6.49
CA ASP A 105 -5.18 6.07 6.75
C ASP A 105 -4.47 6.32 5.43
N ILE A 106 -3.72 7.41 5.39
CA ILE A 106 -3.05 7.89 4.19
C ILE A 106 -1.63 8.33 4.53
N VAL A 107 -0.79 8.33 3.49
CA VAL A 107 0.44 9.11 3.45
C VAL A 107 0.07 10.50 2.94
N PHE A 108 0.38 11.55 3.70
CA PHE A 108 -0.04 12.92 3.34
C PHE A 108 0.80 13.48 2.19
N ASP A 109 2.12 13.24 2.23
CA ASP A 109 3.06 13.74 1.24
C ASP A 109 4.09 12.68 0.87
N ALA A 110 4.49 12.63 -0.40
CA ALA A 110 5.55 11.74 -0.83
C ALA A 110 6.89 12.22 -0.22
N PRO A 111 7.68 11.32 0.41
CA PRO A 111 8.97 11.70 0.98
C PRO A 111 9.94 12.12 -0.12
N GLY A 112 10.85 13.05 0.21
CA GLY A 112 11.84 13.57 -0.73
C GLY A 112 12.68 12.47 -1.39
N GLY A 113 12.82 12.52 -2.71
CA GLY A 113 13.55 11.51 -3.49
C GLY A 113 12.71 10.29 -3.91
N TYR A 114 11.43 10.24 -3.53
CA TYR A 114 10.49 9.18 -3.94
C TYR A 114 9.34 9.79 -4.75
N THR A 115 8.96 9.11 -5.82
CA THR A 115 7.93 9.60 -6.72
C THR A 115 6.58 8.99 -6.38
N ASN A 116 5.54 9.81 -6.27
CA ASN A 116 4.17 9.32 -6.18
C ASN A 116 3.72 8.72 -7.53
N LEU A 117 3.04 7.56 -7.50
CA LEU A 117 2.58 6.85 -8.69
C LEU A 117 1.14 7.20 -9.10
N ALA A 118 0.27 7.54 -8.15
CA ALA A 118 -1.13 7.85 -8.46
C ALA A 118 -1.78 8.73 -7.39
N THR A 119 -2.89 9.34 -7.74
CA THR A 119 -3.73 10.13 -6.83
C THR A 119 -5.20 9.70 -6.95
N SER A 120 -5.99 10.08 -5.96
CA SER A 120 -7.45 9.94 -5.91
C SER A 120 -8.03 11.21 -5.26
N PRO A 121 -9.34 11.47 -5.35
CA PRO A 121 -9.95 12.63 -4.70
C PRO A 121 -9.77 12.68 -3.17
N LYS A 122 -9.51 11.54 -2.51
CA LYS A 122 -9.38 11.45 -1.04
C LYS A 122 -7.94 11.22 -0.58
N CYS A 123 -7.08 10.63 -1.42
CA CYS A 123 -5.71 10.27 -1.06
C CYS A 123 -4.74 10.73 -2.15
N GLU A 124 -3.86 11.65 -1.76
CA GLU A 124 -2.85 12.25 -2.64
C GLU A 124 -1.69 11.30 -2.96
N VAL A 125 -1.37 10.34 -2.09
CA VAL A 125 -0.25 9.42 -2.30
C VAL A 125 -0.75 7.99 -2.34
N GLN A 126 -1.01 7.48 -3.53
CA GLN A 126 -1.52 6.10 -3.73
C GLN A 126 -0.39 5.09 -4.01
N GLY A 127 0.86 5.54 -4.13
CA GLY A 127 2.01 4.64 -4.26
C GLY A 127 3.34 5.37 -4.31
N LEU A 128 4.39 4.79 -3.75
CA LEU A 128 5.75 5.35 -3.80
C LEU A 128 6.65 4.54 -4.72
N TYR A 129 7.52 5.23 -5.44
CA TYR A 129 8.46 4.61 -6.36
C TYR A 129 9.86 5.22 -6.28
N LEU A 130 10.86 4.35 -6.14
CA LEU A 130 12.27 4.61 -6.39
C LEU A 130 12.80 3.40 -7.18
N PRO A 131 13.27 3.58 -8.42
CA PRO A 131 13.69 2.47 -9.29
C PRO A 131 14.59 1.47 -8.58
N LYS A 132 14.28 0.18 -8.72
CA LYS A 132 15.00 -0.97 -8.13
C LYS A 132 15.10 -1.00 -6.59
N ARG A 133 14.50 -0.04 -5.87
CA ARG A 133 14.67 0.10 -4.41
C ARG A 133 13.35 0.12 -3.66
N VAL A 134 12.38 0.90 -4.13
CA VAL A 134 11.06 1.03 -3.50
C VAL A 134 9.97 0.97 -4.55
N LEU A 135 8.98 0.13 -4.30
CA LEU A 135 7.69 0.16 -4.99
C LEU A 135 6.59 -0.04 -3.96
N SER A 136 5.54 0.76 -3.99
CA SER A 136 4.40 0.52 -3.10
C SER A 136 3.10 1.00 -3.71
N VAL A 137 2.00 0.42 -3.22
CA VAL A 137 0.64 0.81 -3.56
C VAL A 137 -0.21 0.85 -2.28
N GLN A 138 -1.07 1.85 -2.17
CA GLN A 138 -1.96 2.03 -1.02
C GLN A 138 -3.15 1.06 -1.07
N GLY A 139 -3.65 0.73 -2.27
CA GLY A 139 -4.67 -0.28 -2.47
C GLY A 139 -4.14 -1.72 -2.42
N HIS A 140 -5.06 -2.66 -2.59
CA HIS A 140 -4.87 -4.10 -2.46
C HIS A 140 -4.97 -4.80 -3.83
N PRO A 141 -3.86 -4.96 -4.57
CA PRO A 141 -3.89 -5.70 -5.83
C PRO A 141 -4.23 -7.19 -5.65
N GLU A 142 -4.09 -7.71 -4.44
CA GLU A 142 -4.32 -9.10 -4.05
C GLU A 142 -5.77 -9.40 -3.62
N TYR A 143 -6.60 -8.38 -3.44
CA TYR A 143 -8.01 -8.57 -3.09
C TYR A 143 -8.86 -8.89 -4.31
N ASN A 144 -9.90 -9.68 -4.08
CA ASN A 144 -10.96 -9.98 -5.04
C ASN A 144 -12.33 -9.64 -4.43
N GLU A 145 -13.39 -9.83 -5.22
CA GLU A 145 -14.77 -9.54 -4.82
C GLU A 145 -15.16 -10.24 -3.51
N GLY A 146 -14.81 -11.53 -3.35
CA GLY A 146 -15.16 -12.31 -2.17
C GLY A 146 -14.51 -11.78 -0.89
N ILE A 147 -13.20 -11.51 -0.91
CA ILE A 147 -12.49 -10.94 0.24
C ILE A 147 -13.09 -9.60 0.63
N MET A 148 -13.30 -8.73 -0.36
CA MET A 148 -13.78 -7.38 -0.11
C MET A 148 -15.22 -7.38 0.40
N SER A 149 -16.10 -8.24 -0.12
CA SER A 149 -17.47 -8.40 0.36
C SER A 149 -17.52 -8.78 1.83
N CYS A 150 -16.71 -9.77 2.24
CA CYS A 150 -16.59 -10.17 3.65
C CYS A 150 -16.09 -9.01 4.54
N LEU A 151 -15.14 -8.21 4.06
CA LEU A 151 -14.61 -7.06 4.82
C LEU A 151 -15.63 -5.93 4.94
N LEU A 152 -16.43 -5.67 3.91
CA LEU A 152 -17.51 -4.69 3.92
C LEU A 152 -18.58 -5.09 4.93
N GLU A 153 -19.04 -6.35 4.88
CA GLU A 153 -20.04 -6.90 5.81
C GLU A 153 -19.54 -6.85 7.25
N ALA A 154 -18.34 -7.39 7.52
CA ALA A 154 -17.78 -7.36 8.86
C ALA A 154 -17.63 -5.94 9.43
N ARG A 155 -17.25 -4.94 8.61
CA ARG A 155 -17.13 -3.56 9.10
C ARG A 155 -18.47 -2.85 9.25
N HIS A 156 -19.48 -3.20 8.47
CA HIS A 156 -20.85 -2.71 8.65
C HIS A 156 -21.47 -3.29 9.93
N ASP A 157 -21.37 -4.61 10.13
CA ASP A 157 -21.88 -5.30 11.33
C ASP A 157 -21.27 -4.78 12.63
N ASN A 158 -19.99 -4.37 12.59
CA ASN A 158 -19.29 -3.78 13.73
C ASN A 158 -19.51 -2.25 13.86
N GLY A 159 -20.40 -1.65 13.07
CA GLY A 159 -20.74 -0.23 13.12
C GLY A 159 -19.64 0.72 12.65
N ILE A 160 -18.61 0.21 11.95
CA ILE A 160 -17.52 1.03 11.40
C ILE A 160 -17.96 1.71 10.10
N PHE A 161 -18.75 1.01 9.28
CA PHE A 161 -19.34 1.54 8.06
C PHE A 161 -20.81 1.83 8.26
N ASP A 162 -21.27 3.00 7.78
CA ASP A 162 -22.69 3.28 7.68
C ASP A 162 -23.30 2.55 6.47
N ASP A 163 -24.64 2.49 6.44
CA ASP A 163 -25.39 1.86 5.34
C ASP A 163 -25.03 2.43 3.96
N LYS A 164 -24.67 3.72 3.90
CA LYS A 164 -24.37 4.40 2.65
C LYS A 164 -23.05 3.90 2.08
N LEU A 165 -21.98 3.91 2.88
CA LEU A 165 -20.66 3.43 2.50
C LEU A 165 -20.67 1.93 2.22
N TYR A 166 -21.40 1.15 3.02
CA TYR A 166 -21.56 -0.29 2.81
C TYR A 166 -22.20 -0.61 1.46
N LYS A 167 -23.35 0.00 1.16
CA LYS A 167 -24.07 -0.20 -0.12
C LYS A 167 -23.27 0.31 -1.32
N ASP A 168 -22.57 1.43 -1.17
CA ASP A 168 -21.68 1.95 -2.22
C ASP A 168 -20.54 0.95 -2.51
N GLY A 169 -19.86 0.46 -1.46
CA GLY A 169 -18.82 -0.54 -1.58
C GLY A 169 -19.30 -1.81 -2.28
N LEU A 170 -20.44 -2.37 -1.84
CA LEU A 170 -21.02 -3.55 -2.47
C LEU A 170 -21.40 -3.35 -3.94
N SER A 171 -21.70 -2.13 -4.37
CA SER A 171 -22.03 -1.88 -5.78
C SER A 171 -20.80 -1.91 -6.70
N ARG A 172 -19.58 -1.70 -6.14
CA ARG A 172 -18.31 -1.64 -6.89
C ARG A 172 -17.37 -2.80 -6.60
N VAL A 173 -17.71 -3.68 -5.66
CA VAL A 173 -16.83 -4.75 -5.18
C VAL A 173 -16.42 -5.76 -6.27
N GLY A 174 -17.32 -5.99 -7.24
CA GLY A 174 -17.10 -6.86 -8.40
C GLY A 174 -16.61 -6.14 -9.66
N ASP A 175 -16.31 -4.84 -9.60
CA ASP A 175 -15.80 -4.11 -10.75
C ASP A 175 -14.44 -4.66 -11.20
N SER A 176 -14.16 -4.53 -12.49
CA SER A 176 -12.86 -4.94 -13.04
C SER A 176 -11.73 -4.07 -12.48
N HIS A 177 -10.63 -4.70 -12.08
CA HIS A 177 -9.46 -4.01 -11.53
C HIS A 177 -8.14 -4.56 -12.08
N ASP A 178 -7.09 -3.78 -11.90
CA ASP A 178 -5.75 -3.97 -12.47
C ASP A 178 -4.80 -4.78 -11.56
N GLY A 179 -5.35 -5.59 -10.65
CA GLY A 179 -4.55 -6.36 -9.67
C GLY A 179 -3.47 -7.23 -10.33
N TRP A 180 -3.82 -7.91 -11.43
CA TRP A 180 -2.88 -8.71 -12.22
C TRP A 180 -1.79 -7.88 -12.91
N LEU A 181 -2.12 -6.67 -13.37
CA LEU A 181 -1.13 -5.77 -13.96
C LEU A 181 -0.12 -5.32 -12.88
N ILE A 182 -0.61 -4.94 -11.70
CA ILE A 182 0.22 -4.53 -10.57
C ILE A 182 1.12 -5.69 -10.13
N ALA A 183 0.59 -6.91 -10.02
CA ALA A 183 1.37 -8.09 -9.69
C ALA A 183 2.52 -8.35 -10.71
N LYS A 184 2.25 -8.19 -12.01
CA LYS A 184 3.30 -8.28 -13.05
C LYS A 184 4.36 -7.19 -12.91
N VAL A 185 3.96 -5.96 -12.60
CA VAL A 185 4.89 -4.84 -12.36
C VAL A 185 5.74 -5.09 -11.12
N VAL A 186 5.16 -5.58 -10.02
CA VAL A 186 5.89 -5.96 -8.80
C VAL A 186 6.91 -7.05 -9.09
N ALA A 187 6.51 -8.11 -9.81
CA ALA A 187 7.42 -9.19 -10.18
C ALA A 187 8.59 -8.67 -11.05
N ARG A 188 8.30 -7.83 -12.06
CA ARG A 188 9.33 -7.21 -12.89
C ARG A 188 10.27 -6.31 -12.08
N PHE A 189 9.72 -5.49 -11.19
CA PHE A 189 10.51 -4.63 -10.30
C PHE A 189 11.50 -5.43 -9.44
N ILE A 190 11.08 -6.57 -8.90
CA ILE A 190 11.97 -7.46 -8.12
C ILE A 190 13.05 -8.07 -9.01
N LEU A 191 12.71 -8.51 -10.22
CA LEU A 191 13.67 -9.09 -11.16
C LEU A 191 14.71 -8.05 -11.64
N ASP A 192 14.28 -6.85 -12.00
CA ASP A 192 15.15 -5.76 -12.48
C ASP A 192 16.13 -5.26 -11.40
N ALA A 193 15.78 -5.45 -10.13
CA ALA A 193 16.67 -5.13 -9.00
C ALA A 193 17.81 -6.15 -8.82
N LYS A 194 17.70 -7.35 -9.40
CA LYS A 194 18.74 -8.40 -9.31
C LYS A 194 19.82 -8.30 -10.39
N THR A 195 19.54 -7.63 -11.51
CA THR A 195 20.40 -7.67 -12.71
C THR A 195 21.51 -6.62 -12.69
N GLU A 196 22.26 -6.49 -11.59
CA GLU A 196 23.48 -5.67 -11.50
C GLU A 196 24.71 -6.50 -11.13
#